data_AF-A0A4V2A4G5-F1
#
_entry.id   AF-A0A4V2A4G5-F1
#
_cell.length_a   1.000
_cell.length_b   1.000
_cell.length_c   1.000
_cell.angle_alpha   90.00
_cell.angle_beta   90.00
_cell.angle_gamma   90.00
#
_symmetry.space_group_name_H-M   'P 1'
#
loop_
_entity.id
_entity.type
_entity.pdbx_description
1 polymer ?
#
loop_
_entity_poly.entity_id
_entity_poly.type
_entity_poly.pdbx_seq_one_letter_code
_entity_poly.pdbx_strand_id
1 'polypeptide(L)'
;GFGFDKPEKDNSTRRDPYPSLSVSPATYGHTGFTGTCVWVDPSVKLVYIFLSNRVNPSRDDNKLSQLNIRPKIQEALYRAIGI
;
A
#
# COMPACT_ATOMS: atom_id res chain seq x y z
N GLY A 1 -5.39 -1.28 13.73
CA GLY A 1 -6.86 -1.16 13.89
C GLY A 1 -7.43 -2.52 14.19
N PHE A 2 -8.76 -2.69 14.20
CA PHE A 2 -9.49 -3.96 14.40
C PHE A 2 -9.18 -5.02 13.31
N GLY A 3 -7.93 -5.46 13.21
CA GLY A 3 -7.44 -6.37 12.15
C GLY A 3 -6.90 -5.68 10.89
N PHE A 4 -7.02 -4.35 10.77
CA PHE A 4 -6.46 -3.59 9.64
C PHE A 4 -5.21 -2.81 10.03
N ASP A 5 -4.26 -2.76 9.09
CA ASP A 5 -3.07 -1.93 9.13
C ASP A 5 -3.46 -0.45 9.01
N LYS A 6 -2.62 0.44 9.56
CA LYS A 6 -2.73 1.89 9.41
C LYS A 6 -1.34 2.48 9.17
N PRO A 7 -1.23 3.66 8.54
CA PRO A 7 0.03 4.38 8.48
C PRO A 7 0.56 4.69 9.89
N GLU A 8 1.88 4.70 10.02
CA GLU A 8 2.55 5.16 11.23
C GLU A 8 2.32 6.66 11.44
N LYS A 9 2.41 7.12 12.70
CA LYS A 9 2.16 8.54 13.03
C LYS A 9 3.13 9.49 12.33
N ASP A 10 4.34 9.02 12.06
CA ASP A 10 5.43 9.76 11.41
C ASP A 10 5.53 9.47 9.90
N ASN A 11 4.55 8.80 9.30
CA ASN A 11 4.64 8.29 7.92
C ASN A 11 5.11 9.32 6.87
N SER A 12 4.69 10.59 7.01
CA SER A 12 5.06 11.67 6.08
C SER A 12 6.55 12.05 6.10
N THR A 13 7.29 11.66 7.14
CA THR A 13 8.71 11.97 7.30
C THR A 13 9.59 10.72 7.39
N ARG A 14 8.99 9.52 7.36
CA ARG A 14 9.73 8.25 7.40
C ARG A 14 10.55 8.06 6.13
N ARG A 15 11.72 7.46 6.29
CA ARG A 15 12.56 6.99 5.19
C ARG A 15 11.83 5.98 4.31
N ASP A 16 11.09 5.07 4.95
CA ASP A 16 10.33 3.99 4.29
C ASP A 16 8.85 4.09 4.72
N PRO A 17 8.04 4.91 4.04
CA PRO A 17 6.63 5.09 4.36
C PRO A 17 5.78 3.87 3.98
N TYR A 18 4.70 3.62 4.74
CA TYR A 18 3.75 2.54 4.53
C TYR A 18 2.30 3.00 4.80
N PRO A 19 1.33 2.68 3.93
CA PRO A 19 1.49 1.94 2.67
C PRO A 19 2.03 2.74 1.48
N SER A 20 2.01 4.07 1.52
CA SER A 20 2.73 4.97 0.60
C SER A 20 3.01 6.30 1.29
N LEU A 21 3.73 7.23 0.65
CA LEU A 21 4.10 8.51 1.26
C LEU A 21 2.87 9.40 1.50
N SER A 22 2.05 9.58 0.47
CA SER A 22 0.96 10.56 0.45
C SER A 22 -0.36 10.09 1.07
N VAL A 23 -0.37 8.94 1.75
CA VAL A 23 -1.57 8.45 2.43
C VAL A 23 -1.98 9.33 3.61
N SER A 24 -3.29 9.53 3.79
CA SER A 24 -3.78 10.22 4.98
C SER A 24 -3.66 9.34 6.24
N PRO A 25 -3.58 9.92 7.45
CA PRO A 25 -3.62 9.16 8.71
C PRO A 25 -4.90 8.32 8.89
N ALA A 26 -5.98 8.68 8.20
CA ALA A 26 -7.23 7.94 8.23
C ALA A 26 -7.17 6.62 7.44
N THR A 27 -6.18 6.46 6.56
CA THR A 27 -5.99 5.27 5.72
C THR A 27 -5.96 3.98 6.55
N TYR A 28 -6.58 2.94 6.02
CA TYR A 28 -6.58 1.60 6.59
C TYR A 28 -6.67 0.54 5.50
N GLY A 29 -6.17 -0.65 5.79
CA GLY A 29 -6.12 -1.72 4.79
C GLY A 29 -5.24 -2.88 5.22
N HIS A 30 -4.80 -3.68 4.26
CA HIS A 30 -3.86 -4.75 4.51
C HIS A 30 -3.13 -5.18 3.24
N THR A 31 -1.92 -5.71 3.42
CA THR A 31 -1.17 -6.35 2.35
C THR A 31 -1.24 -7.87 2.47
N GLY A 32 -1.61 -8.55 1.38
CA GLY A 32 -1.73 -10.00 1.35
C GLY A 32 -0.39 -10.70 1.06
N PHE A 33 -0.24 -11.90 1.63
CA PHE A 33 0.93 -12.77 1.42
C PHE A 33 1.15 -13.11 -0.06
N THR A 34 0.08 -13.37 -0.81
CA THR A 34 0.13 -13.69 -2.24
C THR A 34 0.45 -12.48 -3.14
N GLY A 35 0.75 -11.31 -2.55
CA GLY A 35 1.10 -10.10 -3.30
C GLY A 35 -0.08 -9.17 -3.56
N THR A 36 -1.25 -9.48 -3.01
CA THR A 36 -2.42 -8.58 -3.06
C THR A 36 -2.26 -7.40 -2.10
N CYS A 37 -3.08 -6.36 -2.27
CA CYS A 37 -3.40 -5.42 -1.20
C CYS A 37 -4.75 -4.76 -1.42
N VAL A 38 -5.35 -4.32 -0.31
CA VAL A 38 -6.56 -3.50 -0.29
C VAL A 38 -6.31 -2.36 0.67
N TRP A 39 -6.46 -1.13 0.19
CA TRP A 39 -6.30 0.08 0.97
C TRP A 39 -7.45 1.04 0.71
N VAL A 40 -7.95 1.64 1.78
CA VAL A 40 -9.01 2.64 1.75
C VAL A 40 -8.47 3.90 2.40
N ASP A 41 -8.47 5.00 1.66
CA ASP A 41 -8.22 6.33 2.20
C ASP A 41 -9.51 7.17 2.12
N PRO A 42 -10.27 7.24 3.23
CA PRO A 42 -11.53 7.96 3.25
C PRO A 42 -11.35 9.48 3.08
N SER A 43 -10.18 10.03 3.42
CA SER A 43 -9.92 11.47 3.32
C SER A 43 -9.90 11.95 1.86
N VAL A 44 -9.47 11.07 0.94
CA VAL A 44 -9.40 11.36 -0.51
C VAL A 44 -10.40 10.56 -1.33
N LYS A 45 -11.31 9.82 -0.67
CA LYS A 45 -12.34 8.96 -1.31
C LYS A 45 -11.74 7.94 -2.29
N LEU A 46 -10.60 7.36 -1.94
CA LEU A 46 -9.89 6.39 -2.76
C LEU A 46 -9.97 4.98 -2.16
N VAL A 47 -10.27 4.00 -3.02
CA VAL A 47 -10.11 2.57 -2.73
C VAL A 47 -9.10 2.01 -3.73
N TYR A 48 -7.98 1.52 -3.22
CA TYR A 48 -6.93 0.89 -4.01
C TYR A 48 -6.92 -0.61 -3.77
N ILE A 49 -7.24 -1.38 -4.82
CA ILE A 49 -7.19 -2.84 -4.81
C ILE A 49 -6.18 -3.29 -5.85
N PHE A 50 -5.19 -4.07 -5.42
CA PHE A 50 -4.23 -4.72 -6.29
C PHE A 50 -4.27 -6.21 -6.08
N LEU A 51 -4.52 -6.95 -7.16
CA LEU A 51 -4.60 -8.40 -7.15
C LEU A 51 -3.43 -8.96 -7.95
N SER A 52 -2.61 -9.79 -7.29
CA SER A 52 -1.53 -10.52 -7.94
C SER A 52 -1.32 -11.86 -7.25
N ASN A 53 -0.50 -12.71 -7.87
CA ASN A 53 -0.07 -13.98 -7.31
C ASN A 53 1.46 -14.07 -7.33
N ARG A 54 2.10 -13.36 -6.41
CA ARG A 54 3.57 -13.35 -6.20
C ARG A 54 4.13 -14.77 -5.97
N VAL A 55 3.33 -15.69 -5.41
CA VAL A 55 3.79 -17.03 -5.07
C VAL A 55 3.74 -18.02 -6.24
N ASN A 56 3.40 -17.56 -7.45
CA ASN A 56 3.42 -18.37 -8.66
C ASN A 56 4.60 -17.97 -9.57
N PRO A 57 5.46 -18.92 -10.00
CA PRO A 57 5.38 -20.37 -9.76
C PRO A 57 5.97 -20.83 -8.42
N SER A 58 6.70 -19.97 -7.69
CA SER A 58 7.23 -20.27 -6.34
C SER A 58 7.06 -19.06 -5.42
N ARG A 59 6.95 -19.32 -4.11
CA ARG A 59 6.91 -18.31 -3.04
C ARG A 59 8.25 -17.63 -2.75
N ASP A 60 9.34 -18.16 -3.31
CA ASP A 60 10.70 -17.69 -3.03
C ASP A 60 11.02 -16.36 -3.72
N ASP A 61 10.30 -16.03 -4.81
CA ASP A 61 10.45 -14.74 -5.49
C ASP A 61 9.71 -13.64 -4.73
N ASN A 62 10.46 -12.74 -4.08
CA ASN A 62 9.90 -11.60 -3.37
C ASN A 62 10.13 -10.25 -4.09
N LYS A 63 10.37 -10.25 -5.41
CA LYS A 63 10.60 -9.02 -6.19
C LYS A 63 9.52 -7.97 -5.99
N LEU A 64 8.25 -8.38 -5.87
CA LEU A 64 7.14 -7.46 -5.66
C LEU A 64 7.32 -6.59 -4.40
N SER A 65 7.85 -7.17 -3.32
CA SER A 65 8.17 -6.41 -2.10
C SER A 65 9.49 -5.66 -2.25
N GLN A 66 10.54 -6.31 -2.76
CA GLN A 66 11.87 -5.70 -2.92
C GLN A 66 11.84 -4.43 -3.79
N LEU A 67 10.98 -4.40 -4.81
CA LEU A 67 10.83 -3.27 -5.72
C LEU A 67 9.82 -2.22 -5.21
N ASN A 68 9.17 -2.45 -4.06
CA ASN A 68 8.12 -1.61 -3.50
C ASN A 68 7.00 -1.30 -4.50
N ILE A 69 6.56 -2.30 -5.27
CA ILE A 69 5.57 -2.10 -6.35
C ILE A 69 4.23 -1.57 -5.78
N ARG A 70 3.72 -2.17 -4.70
CA ARG A 70 2.43 -1.78 -4.11
C ARG A 70 2.41 -0.33 -3.62
N PRO A 71 3.41 0.13 -2.81
CA PRO A 71 3.53 1.55 -2.44
C PRO A 71 3.67 2.50 -3.63
N LYS A 72 4.47 2.12 -4.64
CA LYS A 72 4.70 2.96 -5.83
C LYS A 72 3.45 3.15 -6.68
N ILE A 73 2.65 2.09 -6.85
CA ILE A 73 1.36 2.20 -7.54
C ILE A 73 0.44 3.10 -6.74
N GLN A 74 0.31 2.89 -5.44
CA GLN A 74 -0.54 3.72 -4.59
C GLN A 74 -0.14 5.20 -4.66
N GLU A 75 1.15 5.50 -4.53
CA GLU A 75 1.70 6.85 -4.70
C GLU A 75 1.40 7.45 -6.08
N ALA A 76 1.50 6.65 -7.15
CA ALA A 76 1.14 7.10 -8.49
C ALA A 76 -0.36 7.43 -8.61
N LEU A 77 -1.24 6.68 -7.92
CA LEU A 77 -2.67 7.00 -7.85
C LEU A 77 -2.91 8.33 -7.16
N TYR A 78 -2.25 8.60 -6.02
CA TYR A 78 -2.34 9.89 -5.32
C TYR A 78 -1.91 11.05 -6.22
N ARG A 79 -0.76 10.93 -6.89
CA ARG A 79 -0.28 11.95 -7.84
C ARG A 79 -1.26 12.18 -8.99
N ALA A 80 -1.88 11.11 -9.50
CA ALA A 80 -2.85 11.20 -10.60
C ALA A 80 -4.13 11.96 -10.20
N ILE A 81 -4.49 11.97 -8.92
CA ILE A 81 -5.65 12.71 -8.39
C ILE A 81 -5.27 14.05 -7.75
N GLY A 82 -4.02 14.50 -7.89
CA GLY A 82 -3.55 15.81 -7.43
C GLY A 82 -3.23 15.89 -5.94
N ILE A 83 -2.87 14.76 -5.31
CA ILE A 83 -2.36 14.68 -3.94
C ILE A 83 -0.83 14.54 -3.98
#